data_AF-F3BAS0-F1
#
_entry.id   AF-F3BAS0-F1
#
_cell.length_a   1.000
_cell.length_b   1.000
_cell.length_c   1.000
_cell.angle_alpha   90.00
_cell.angle_beta   90.00
_cell.angle_gamma   90.00
#
_symmetry.space_group_name_H-M   'P 1'
#
loop_
_entity.id
_entity.type
_entity.pdbx_description
1 polymer ?
#
loop_
_entity_poly.entity_id
_entity_poly.type
_entity_poly.pdbx_seq_one_letter_code
_entity_poly.pdbx_strand_id
1 'polypeptide(L)'
;MKKKSLWILLGILILLIGVYFGIGHWQKVQKEKDDLEKEKSKITLVKGNDWKKLSYTKDGSELRFEKKEDTWYVEGDDKTKLTQSYVTAIAEAFSDLQAVRELKGGDELSDYGLDNPTYTVTLTDKDGKQIVCYIGNGAGENYYFTMGEKKKVYLIPGEVVQTLQYDLEQMKSTEE
;
A
#
# COMPACT_ATOMS: atom_id res chain seq x y z
N MET A 1 55.86 -5.38 -30.72
CA MET A 1 54.86 -4.33 -30.39
C MET A 1 53.64 -4.84 -29.58
N LYS A 2 53.47 -6.16 -29.34
CA LYS A 2 52.28 -6.71 -28.65
C LYS A 2 52.25 -6.60 -27.11
N LYS A 3 53.41 -6.50 -26.44
CA LYS A 3 53.48 -6.44 -24.96
C LYS A 3 53.01 -5.10 -24.36
N LYS A 4 53.21 -3.97 -25.07
CA LYS A 4 52.79 -2.64 -24.58
C LYS A 4 51.27 -2.43 -24.67
N SER A 5 50.64 -2.97 -25.72
CA SER A 5 49.17 -2.99 -25.89
C SER A 5 48.49 -3.85 -24.81
N LEU A 6 49.11 -4.96 -24.40
CA LEU A 6 48.65 -5.82 -23.31
C LEU A 6 48.61 -5.11 -21.94
N TRP A 7 49.59 -4.27 -21.61
CA TRP A 7 49.59 -3.50 -20.36
C TRP A 7 48.54 -2.38 -20.33
N ILE A 8 48.29 -1.74 -21.47
CA ILE A 8 47.23 -0.73 -21.60
C ILE A 8 45.87 -1.40 -21.43
N LEU A 9 45.67 -2.55 -22.05
CA LEU A 9 44.43 -3.32 -21.96
C LEU A 9 44.19 -3.85 -20.54
N LEU A 10 45.25 -4.27 -19.84
CA LEU A 10 45.19 -4.66 -18.44
C LEU A 10 44.81 -3.49 -17.51
N GLY A 11 45.35 -2.29 -17.77
CA GLY A 11 44.98 -1.08 -17.03
C GLY A 11 43.50 -0.70 -17.20
N ILE A 12 42.98 -0.79 -18.43
CA ILE A 12 41.56 -0.55 -18.72
C ILE A 12 40.68 -1.59 -18.03
N LEU A 13 41.08 -2.86 -18.02
CA LEU A 13 40.33 -3.93 -17.37
C LEU A 13 40.21 -3.71 -15.85
N ILE A 14 41.30 -3.31 -15.19
CA ILE A 14 41.29 -2.98 -13.76
C ILE A 14 40.38 -1.79 -13.47
N LEU A 15 40.37 -0.78 -14.35
CA LEU A 15 39.52 0.40 -14.23
C LEU A 15 38.03 0.03 -14.36
N LEU A 16 37.68 -0.83 -15.31
CA LEU A 16 36.30 -1.32 -15.49
C LEU A 16 35.82 -2.15 -14.29
N ILE A 17 36.68 -2.98 -13.70
CA ILE A 17 36.36 -3.74 -12.48
C ILE A 17 36.13 -2.79 -11.30
N GLY A 18 36.99 -1.78 -11.13
CA GLY A 18 36.82 -0.77 -10.08
C GLY A 18 35.50 -0.01 -10.19
N VAL A 19 35.10 0.36 -11.40
CA VAL A 19 33.80 1.01 -11.66
C VAL A 19 32.64 0.07 -11.37
N TYR A 20 32.71 -1.19 -11.84
CA TYR A 20 31.64 -2.18 -11.62
C TYR A 20 31.38 -2.44 -10.12
N PHE A 21 32.44 -2.68 -9.34
CA PHE A 21 32.34 -2.87 -7.90
C PHE A 21 31.94 -1.58 -7.15
N GLY A 22 32.41 -0.42 -7.62
CA GLY A 22 32.05 0.88 -7.07
C GLY A 22 30.55 1.17 -7.20
N ILE A 23 29.95 0.90 -8.37
CA ILE A 23 28.52 1.08 -8.62
C ILE A 23 27.67 0.17 -7.72
N GLY A 24 28.02 -1.12 -7.62
CA GLY A 24 27.28 -2.07 -6.80
C GLY A 24 27.33 -1.73 -5.30
N HIS A 25 28.46 -1.23 -4.82
CA HIS A 25 28.61 -0.82 -3.42
C HIS A 25 27.89 0.52 -3.13
N TRP A 26 27.90 1.47 -4.07
CA TRP A 26 27.18 2.74 -3.93
C TRP A 26 25.66 2.55 -3.95
N GLN A 27 25.13 1.70 -4.83
CA GLN A 27 23.69 1.40 -4.87
C GLN A 27 23.19 0.82 -3.54
N LYS A 28 23.96 -0.08 -2.92
CA LYS A 28 23.56 -0.69 -1.65
C LYS A 28 23.54 0.32 -0.50
N VAL A 29 24.57 1.16 -0.39
CA VAL A 29 24.67 2.20 0.64
C VAL A 29 23.59 3.26 0.49
N GLN A 30 23.22 3.60 -0.76
CA GLN A 30 22.16 4.57 -1.01
C GLN A 30 20.78 4.00 -0.68
N LYS A 31 20.52 2.73 -1.02
CA LYS A 31 19.31 2.02 -0.60
C LYS A 31 19.17 1.93 0.92
N GLU A 32 20.26 1.64 1.63
CA GLU A 32 20.26 1.53 3.10
C GLU A 32 20.01 2.87 3.78
N LYS A 33 20.48 3.99 3.20
CA LYS A 33 20.15 5.35 3.66
C LYS A 33 18.69 5.72 3.39
N ASP A 34 18.19 5.41 2.19
CA ASP A 34 16.79 5.64 1.83
C ASP A 34 15.83 4.84 2.74
N ASP A 35 16.19 3.60 3.06
CA ASP A 35 15.41 2.75 3.97
C ASP A 35 15.45 3.28 5.42
N LEU A 36 16.60 3.76 5.91
CA LEU A 36 16.73 4.41 7.21
C LEU A 36 15.96 5.73 7.33
N GLU A 37 15.91 6.53 6.26
CA GLU A 37 15.09 7.76 6.22
C GLU A 37 13.59 7.46 6.13
N LYS A 38 13.19 6.42 5.38
CA LYS A 38 11.81 5.89 5.41
C LYS A 38 11.41 5.41 6.80
N GLU A 39 12.29 4.71 7.51
CA GLU A 39 12.00 4.26 8.88
C GLU A 39 11.87 5.41 9.89
N LYS A 40 12.69 6.46 9.77
CA LYS A 40 12.60 7.65 10.63
C LYS A 40 11.35 8.51 10.39
N SER A 41 10.61 8.28 9.31
CA SER A 41 9.46 9.07 8.89
C SER A 41 8.16 8.26 8.79
N LYS A 42 8.07 7.10 9.47
CA LYS A 42 6.84 6.30 9.56
C LYS A 42 5.72 7.12 10.22
N ILE A 43 4.83 7.67 9.41
CA ILE A 43 3.63 8.36 9.86
C ILE A 43 2.51 7.32 9.93
N THR A 44 2.12 6.92 11.14
CA THR A 44 0.94 6.06 11.32
C THR A 44 -0.32 6.82 10.91
N LEU A 45 -1.02 6.30 9.90
CA LEU A 45 -2.26 6.88 9.38
C LEU A 45 -3.47 6.26 10.09
N VAL A 46 -3.50 4.93 10.15
CA VAL A 46 -4.54 4.18 10.85
C VAL A 46 -3.86 3.31 11.89
N LYS A 47 -4.46 3.31 13.09
CA LYS A 47 -4.10 2.40 14.15
C LYS A 47 -5.39 1.88 14.76
N GLY A 48 -5.70 0.64 14.48
CA GLY A 48 -6.88 -0.04 15.00
C GLY A 48 -6.64 -1.54 15.04
N ASN A 49 -7.28 -2.18 15.99
CA ASN A 49 -7.37 -3.63 16.05
C ASN A 49 -8.85 -3.97 16.21
N ASP A 50 -9.23 -5.20 15.88
CA ASP A 50 -10.58 -5.71 16.13
C ASP A 50 -11.68 -4.93 15.37
N TRP A 51 -11.49 -4.74 14.07
CA TRP A 51 -12.51 -4.17 13.20
C TRP A 51 -13.79 -5.01 13.24
N LYS A 52 -14.92 -4.34 13.46
CA LYS A 52 -16.26 -4.94 13.49
C LYS A 52 -16.97 -4.81 12.16
N LYS A 53 -16.77 -3.69 11.47
CA LYS A 53 -17.32 -3.46 10.12
C LYS A 53 -16.23 -2.98 9.19
N LEU A 54 -16.33 -3.45 7.95
CA LEU A 54 -15.49 -3.04 6.83
C LEU A 54 -16.43 -2.81 5.64
N SER A 55 -16.33 -1.66 5.00
CA SER A 55 -16.87 -1.47 3.67
C SER A 55 -15.83 -0.88 2.75
N TYR A 56 -15.94 -1.20 1.46
CA TYR A 56 -15.19 -0.48 0.45
C TYR A 56 -15.94 -0.41 -0.88
N THR A 57 -15.62 0.63 -1.66
CA THR A 57 -16.12 0.79 -3.02
C THR A 57 -15.05 0.37 -4.02
N LYS A 58 -15.45 -0.47 -4.98
CA LYS A 58 -14.65 -0.84 -6.16
C LYS A 58 -15.54 -0.75 -7.40
N ASP A 59 -15.08 -0.08 -8.45
CA ASP A 59 -15.81 0.06 -9.72
C ASP A 59 -17.26 0.57 -9.53
N GLY A 60 -17.47 1.46 -8.57
CA GLY A 60 -18.79 2.01 -8.22
C GLY A 60 -19.71 1.08 -7.42
N SER A 61 -19.28 -0.17 -7.17
CA SER A 61 -20.00 -1.12 -6.33
C SER A 61 -19.46 -1.09 -4.90
N GLU A 62 -20.35 -0.94 -3.91
CA GLU A 62 -19.98 -1.00 -2.50
C GLU A 62 -20.15 -2.42 -1.96
N LEU A 63 -19.10 -2.95 -1.33
CA LEU A 63 -19.13 -4.18 -0.57
C LEU A 63 -19.08 -3.85 0.92
N ARG A 64 -19.92 -4.52 1.70
CA ARG A 64 -20.09 -4.30 3.15
C ARG A 64 -19.97 -5.61 3.89
N PHE A 65 -19.17 -5.61 4.95
CA PHE A 65 -18.88 -6.76 5.76
C PHE A 65 -19.03 -6.45 7.24
N GLU A 66 -19.56 -7.41 7.98
CA GLU A 66 -19.67 -7.38 9.44
C GLU A 66 -19.00 -8.61 10.04
N LYS A 67 -18.14 -8.39 11.04
CA LYS A 67 -17.53 -9.45 11.83
C LYS A 67 -18.46 -9.81 12.99
N LYS A 68 -18.91 -11.07 13.03
CA LYS A 68 -19.68 -11.64 14.14
C LYS A 68 -18.80 -12.70 14.80
N GLU A 69 -18.53 -12.50 16.09
CA GLU A 69 -17.52 -13.26 16.84
C GLU A 69 -16.16 -13.14 16.13
N ASP A 70 -15.72 -14.20 15.42
CA ASP A 70 -14.47 -14.21 14.66
C ASP A 70 -14.63 -14.49 13.16
N THR A 71 -15.85 -14.38 12.64
CA THR A 71 -16.15 -14.65 11.23
C THR A 71 -16.76 -13.43 10.55
N TRP A 72 -16.25 -13.10 9.36
CA TRP A 72 -16.76 -12.07 8.47
C TRP A 72 -17.93 -12.60 7.64
N TYR A 73 -18.99 -11.80 7.60
CA TYR A 73 -20.19 -12.02 6.78
C TYR A 73 -20.43 -10.82 5.89
N VAL A 74 -21.13 -11.02 4.77
CA VAL A 74 -21.68 -9.90 4.01
C VAL A 74 -22.75 -9.22 4.86
N GLU A 75 -22.68 -7.90 5.01
CA GLU A 75 -23.65 -7.17 5.81
C GLU A 75 -25.05 -7.31 5.20
N GLY A 76 -25.98 -7.88 5.97
CA GLY A 76 -27.35 -8.15 5.51
C GLY A 76 -27.53 -9.47 4.74
N ASP A 77 -26.47 -10.25 4.50
CA ASP A 77 -26.56 -11.59 3.92
C ASP A 77 -25.58 -12.59 4.56
N ASP A 78 -26.04 -13.20 5.64
CA ASP A 78 -25.31 -14.23 6.39
C ASP A 78 -25.23 -15.59 5.65
N LYS A 79 -25.98 -15.75 4.55
CA LYS A 79 -26.04 -17.02 3.80
C LYS A 79 -24.85 -17.17 2.85
N THR A 80 -24.35 -16.05 2.32
CA THR A 80 -23.17 -16.05 1.48
C THR A 80 -21.94 -16.41 2.31
N LYS A 81 -21.37 -17.59 2.06
CA LYS A 81 -20.12 -18.02 2.68
C LYS A 81 -18.96 -17.32 2.01
N LEU A 82 -18.09 -16.71 2.82
CA LEU A 82 -16.90 -16.01 2.36
C LEU A 82 -15.65 -16.81 2.70
N THR A 83 -14.71 -16.83 1.76
CA THR A 83 -13.32 -17.21 2.00
C THR A 83 -12.69 -16.12 2.90
N GLN A 84 -12.56 -16.43 4.19
CA GLN A 84 -12.26 -15.45 5.24
C GLN A 84 -10.93 -14.70 5.05
N SER A 85 -9.94 -15.33 4.41
CA SER A 85 -8.63 -14.72 4.19
C SER A 85 -8.69 -13.40 3.42
N TYR A 86 -9.64 -13.23 2.49
CA TYR A 86 -9.76 -11.98 1.73
C TYR A 86 -10.16 -10.80 2.61
N VAL A 87 -11.25 -10.94 3.38
CA VAL A 87 -11.76 -9.86 4.22
C VAL A 87 -10.81 -9.59 5.38
N THR A 88 -10.21 -10.63 5.95
CA THR A 88 -9.19 -10.51 6.99
C THR A 88 -7.94 -9.77 6.48
N ALA A 89 -7.45 -10.08 5.28
CA ALA A 89 -6.30 -9.38 4.71
C ALA A 89 -6.54 -7.87 4.54
N ILE A 90 -7.75 -7.48 4.12
CA ILE A 90 -8.12 -6.07 4.04
C ILE A 90 -8.13 -5.45 5.45
N ALA A 91 -8.81 -6.10 6.40
CA ALA A 91 -8.88 -5.61 7.77
C ALA A 91 -7.47 -5.40 8.38
N GLU A 92 -6.57 -6.37 8.18
CA GLU A 92 -5.18 -6.31 8.66
C GLU A 92 -4.35 -5.23 7.96
N ALA A 93 -4.48 -5.08 6.64
CA ALA A 93 -3.76 -4.06 5.88
C ALA A 93 -4.05 -2.63 6.37
N PHE A 94 -5.25 -2.40 6.91
CA PHE A 94 -5.64 -1.11 7.49
C PHE A 94 -5.46 -1.01 9.00
N SER A 95 -5.15 -2.10 9.71
CA SER A 95 -4.95 -2.09 11.18
C SER A 95 -3.70 -1.30 11.61
N ASP A 96 -2.62 -1.35 10.84
CA ASP A 96 -1.38 -0.57 11.05
C ASP A 96 -0.93 0.12 9.76
N LEU A 97 -1.83 0.87 9.14
CA LEU A 97 -1.51 1.58 7.90
C LEU A 97 -0.52 2.71 8.15
N GLN A 98 0.66 2.60 7.54
CA GLN A 98 1.71 3.62 7.60
C GLN A 98 1.83 4.35 6.25
N ALA A 99 2.03 5.66 6.32
CA ALA A 99 2.37 6.44 5.13
C ALA A 99 3.82 6.17 4.74
N VAL A 100 4.07 6.09 3.44
CA VAL A 100 5.42 6.18 2.85
C VAL A 100 5.94 7.60 3.00
N ARG A 101 5.07 8.61 2.81
CA ARG A 101 5.37 10.03 3.04
C ARG A 101 4.10 10.87 3.14
N GLU A 102 4.20 12.01 3.83
CA GLU A 102 3.23 13.12 3.75
C GLU A 102 3.61 14.06 2.61
N LEU A 103 2.62 14.50 1.83
CA LEU A 103 2.79 15.53 0.81
C LEU A 103 2.47 16.90 1.43
N LYS A 104 3.41 17.85 1.32
CA LYS A 104 3.29 19.20 1.88
C LYS A 104 3.26 20.22 0.74
N GLY A 105 2.15 20.96 0.64
CA GLY A 105 1.89 21.89 -0.47
C GLY A 105 1.66 21.16 -1.80
N GLY A 106 1.15 21.86 -2.81
CA GLY A 106 1.25 21.40 -4.20
C GLY A 106 -0.01 21.57 -5.03
N ASP A 107 -0.91 20.59 -4.94
CA ASP A 107 -1.98 20.44 -5.92
C ASP A 107 -3.34 20.21 -5.25
N GLU A 108 -4.41 20.24 -6.04
CA GLU A 108 -5.76 20.01 -5.57
C GLU A 108 -6.02 18.51 -5.36
N LEU A 109 -7.01 18.16 -4.55
CA LEU A 109 -7.40 16.76 -4.36
C LEU A 109 -7.73 16.07 -5.69
N SER A 110 -8.26 16.81 -6.67
CA SER A 110 -8.57 16.34 -8.01
C SER A 110 -7.35 15.84 -8.77
N ASP A 111 -6.21 16.53 -8.65
CA ASP A 111 -4.95 16.14 -9.32
C ASP A 111 -4.44 14.78 -8.84
N TYR A 112 -4.76 14.45 -7.59
CA TYR A 112 -4.43 13.17 -6.97
C TYR A 112 -5.53 12.11 -7.13
N GLY A 113 -6.67 12.44 -7.74
CA GLY A 113 -7.83 11.55 -7.83
C GLY A 113 -8.53 11.34 -6.49
N LEU A 114 -8.42 12.27 -5.54
CA LEU A 114 -9.01 12.19 -4.19
C LEU A 114 -10.34 12.94 -4.04
N ASP A 115 -10.70 13.77 -5.03
CA ASP A 115 -12.05 14.33 -5.17
C ASP A 115 -13.04 13.22 -5.56
N ASN A 116 -12.66 12.41 -6.55
CA ASN A 116 -13.36 11.20 -7.00
C ASN A 116 -12.47 9.97 -6.74
N PRO A 117 -12.41 9.48 -5.49
CA PRO A 117 -11.49 8.41 -5.10
C PRO A 117 -11.79 7.10 -5.83
N THR A 118 -10.73 6.44 -6.28
CA THR A 118 -10.79 5.09 -6.87
C THR A 118 -11.35 4.08 -5.86
N TYR A 119 -10.93 4.20 -4.59
CA TYR A 119 -11.45 3.40 -3.49
C TYR A 119 -11.80 4.30 -2.32
N THR A 120 -12.97 4.05 -1.73
CA THR A 120 -13.35 4.58 -0.41
C THR A 120 -13.48 3.39 0.51
N VAL A 121 -12.73 3.38 1.62
CA VAL A 121 -12.75 2.31 2.62
C VAL A 121 -13.27 2.88 3.93
N THR A 122 -14.28 2.24 4.50
CA THR A 122 -14.81 2.58 5.82
C THR A 122 -14.57 1.43 6.78
N LEU A 123 -13.92 1.74 7.91
CA LEU A 123 -13.67 0.79 8.99
C LEU A 123 -14.40 1.27 10.23
N THR A 124 -15.03 0.35 10.96
CA THR A 124 -15.64 0.63 12.26
C THR A 124 -15.15 -0.38 13.27
N ASP A 125 -14.60 0.09 14.38
CA ASP A 125 -14.19 -0.78 15.48
C ASP A 125 -15.38 -1.23 16.34
N LYS A 126 -15.10 -2.09 17.32
CA LYS A 126 -16.11 -2.58 18.28
C LYS A 126 -16.74 -1.47 19.13
N ASP A 127 -16.03 -0.36 19.32
CA ASP A 127 -16.46 0.79 20.13
C ASP A 127 -17.29 1.78 19.30
N GLY A 128 -17.49 1.49 18.00
CA GLY A 128 -18.27 2.30 17.07
C GLY A 128 -17.48 3.47 16.45
N LYS A 129 -16.17 3.55 16.69
CA LYS A 129 -15.33 4.57 16.06
C LYS A 129 -15.14 4.24 14.59
N GLN A 130 -15.56 5.17 13.75
CA GLN A 130 -15.46 5.05 12.31
C GLN A 130 -14.25 5.81 11.77
N ILE A 131 -13.54 5.19 10.82
CA ILE A 131 -12.49 5.81 10.03
C ILE A 131 -12.86 5.67 8.56
N VAL A 132 -12.82 6.77 7.83
CA VAL A 132 -13.05 6.81 6.38
C VAL A 132 -11.75 7.17 5.69
N CYS A 133 -11.33 6.28 4.80
CA CYS A 133 -10.11 6.32 4.03
C CYS A 133 -10.44 6.51 2.56
N TYR A 134 -9.72 7.39 1.88
CA TYR A 134 -9.90 7.70 0.47
C TYR A 134 -8.59 7.44 -0.27
N ILE A 135 -8.66 6.66 -1.34
CA ILE A 135 -7.50 6.24 -2.13
C ILE A 135 -7.73 6.71 -3.57
N GLY A 136 -6.79 7.50 -4.07
CA GLY A 136 -6.86 8.13 -5.39
C GLY A 136 -6.04 7.40 -6.44
N ASN A 137 -5.34 8.17 -7.25
CA ASN A 137 -4.52 7.68 -8.36
C ASN A 137 -3.26 6.93 -7.87
N GLY A 138 -2.75 6.04 -8.72
CA GLY A 138 -1.44 5.43 -8.53
C GLY A 138 -0.30 6.41 -8.79
N ALA A 139 0.76 6.31 -8.00
CA ALA A 139 1.97 7.11 -8.07
C ALA A 139 3.21 6.19 -7.98
N GLY A 140 3.57 5.57 -9.09
CA GLY A 140 4.61 4.54 -9.14
C GLY A 140 4.16 3.27 -8.41
N GLU A 141 4.89 2.87 -7.36
CA GLU A 141 4.57 1.72 -6.51
C GLU A 141 3.59 2.05 -5.37
N ASN A 142 3.18 3.33 -5.25
CA ASN A 142 2.34 3.85 -4.17
C ASN A 142 1.01 4.39 -4.68
N TYR A 143 0.11 4.76 -3.77
CA TYR A 143 -1.15 5.43 -4.07
C TYR A 143 -1.34 6.68 -3.24
N TYR A 144 -2.00 7.69 -3.82
CA TYR A 144 -2.43 8.86 -3.07
C TYR A 144 -3.53 8.48 -2.07
N PHE A 145 -3.40 8.98 -0.85
CA PHE A 145 -4.28 8.65 0.26
C PHE A 145 -4.66 9.90 1.05
N THR A 146 -5.91 9.97 1.49
CA THR A 146 -6.34 10.89 2.53
C THR A 146 -7.41 10.25 3.41
N MET A 147 -7.68 10.84 4.58
CA MET A 147 -8.64 10.31 5.54
C MET A 147 -9.37 11.43 6.28
N GLY A 148 -10.54 11.10 6.84
CA GLY A 148 -11.35 12.05 7.62
C GLY A 148 -11.73 13.29 6.80
N GLU A 149 -11.38 14.48 7.28
CA GLU A 149 -11.70 15.78 6.66
C GLU A 149 -10.82 16.14 5.44
N LYS A 150 -10.06 15.18 4.89
CA LYS A 150 -9.20 15.35 3.71
C LYS A 150 -8.15 16.48 3.82
N LYS A 151 -7.70 16.80 5.05
CA LYS A 151 -6.78 17.93 5.34
C LYS A 151 -5.35 17.71 4.85
N LYS A 152 -4.92 16.46 4.74
CA LYS A 152 -3.55 16.07 4.39
C LYS A 152 -3.56 14.96 3.37
N VAL A 153 -2.59 14.98 2.46
CA VAL A 153 -2.41 13.94 1.45
C VAL A 153 -1.13 13.16 1.75
N TYR A 154 -1.22 11.85 1.59
CA TYR A 154 -0.15 10.92 1.86
C TYR A 154 0.07 10.00 0.66
N LEU A 155 1.22 9.33 0.64
CA LEU A 155 1.40 8.13 -0.16
C LEU A 155 1.34 6.90 0.73
N ILE A 156 0.58 5.89 0.31
CA ILE A 156 0.54 4.57 0.94
C ILE A 156 1.11 3.49 0.02
N PRO A 157 1.65 2.39 0.57
CA PRO A 157 2.13 1.26 -0.22
C PRO A 157 1.03 0.65 -1.10
N GLY A 158 1.37 0.25 -2.33
CA GLY A 158 0.43 -0.40 -3.25
C GLY A 158 -0.09 -1.77 -2.78
N GLU A 159 0.64 -2.46 -1.89
CA GLU A 159 0.20 -3.73 -1.26
C GLU A 159 -1.14 -3.59 -0.54
N VAL A 160 -1.41 -2.44 0.08
CA VAL A 160 -2.67 -2.17 0.78
C VAL A 160 -3.82 -2.16 -0.23
N VAL A 161 -3.61 -1.54 -1.39
CA VAL A 161 -4.60 -1.44 -2.47
C VAL A 161 -4.83 -2.78 -3.15
N GLN A 162 -3.82 -3.66 -3.22
CA GLN A 162 -3.96 -5.00 -3.79
C GLN A 162 -5.01 -5.84 -3.04
N THR A 163 -5.15 -5.66 -1.73
CA THR A 163 -6.18 -6.37 -0.94
C THR A 163 -7.61 -6.01 -1.35
N LEU A 164 -7.82 -4.84 -1.94
CA LEU A 164 -9.13 -4.32 -2.36
C LEU A 164 -9.52 -4.75 -3.79
N GLN A 165 -8.66 -5.48 -4.50
CA GLN A 165 -8.86 -5.82 -5.91
C GLN A 165 -9.84 -6.97 -6.14
N TYR A 166 -10.25 -7.68 -5.10
CA TYR A 166 -11.17 -8.82 -5.23
C TYR A 166 -12.62 -8.34 -5.22
N ASP A 167 -13.47 -8.93 -6.06
CA ASP A 167 -14.92 -8.72 -5.98
C ASP A 167 -15.60 -9.76 -5.08
N LEU A 168 -16.90 -9.58 -4.83
CA LEU A 168 -17.66 -10.50 -3.99
C LEU A 168 -17.69 -11.93 -4.54
N GLU A 169 -17.73 -12.12 -5.86
CA GLU A 169 -17.78 -13.45 -6.47
C GLU A 169 -16.47 -14.22 -6.20
N GLN A 170 -15.33 -13.53 -6.30
CA GLN A 170 -14.01 -14.10 -5.97
C GLN A 170 -13.85 -14.39 -4.48
N MET A 171 -14.54 -13.64 -3.62
CA MET A 171 -14.49 -13.80 -2.17
C MET A 171 -15.40 -14.91 -1.64
N LYS A 172 -16.36 -15.42 -2.42
CA LYS A 172 -17.21 -16.52 -1.99
C LYS A 172 -16.39 -17.79 -1.74
N SER A 173 -16.76 -18.55 -0.72
CA SER A 173 -16.18 -19.88 -0.52
C SER A 173 -16.70 -20.81 -1.62
N THR A 174 -15.80 -21.60 -2.19
CA THR A 174 -16.11 -22.61 -3.21
C THR A 174 -16.40 -23.98 -2.61
N GLU A 175 -16.54 -24.09 -1.28
CA GLU A 175 -16.92 -25.34 -0.64
C GLU A 175 -18.41 -25.64 -0.91
N GLU A 176 -18.62 -26.58 -1.83
CA GLU A 176 -19.86 -27.33 -2.07
C GLU A 176 -20.00 -28.47 -1.04
#